data_AF-A0A4Q4U6H5-F1
#
_entry.id   AF-A0A4Q4U6H5-F1
#
_cell.length_a   1.000
_cell.length_b   1.000
_cell.length_c   1.000
_cell.angle_alpha   90.00
_cell.angle_beta   90.00
_cell.angle_gamma   90.00
#
_symmetry.space_group_name_H-M   'P 1'
#
loop_
_entity.id
_entity.type
_entity.pdbx_description
1 polymer ?
#
loop_
_entity_poly.entity_id
_entity_poly.type
_entity_poly.pdbx_seq_one_letter_code
_entity_poly.pdbx_strand_id
1 'polypeptide(L)'
;MAPLIQLASMPQLAEAISREDDWTGTKDGAVRRRAQTRLNTRAYRNPVGKRKALAEKAEASSAATGTLIKSEALVECWDIKQQSVSIVPASRIKQLYNARNPLLPDKRRKGQRNLVFPLCPDHLITLLQFNVLRALAVNRTLISGILVTPLDCDEEIIHVIPYPTKPELLPSALLPTPLQQMVPHDGWIDMFPCPEARDRLIRAAGTFDEDEL
;
A
#
# COMPACT_ATOMS: atom_id res chain seq x y z
N MET A 1 10.91 12.62 -24.51
CA MET A 1 10.75 11.45 -23.62
C MET A 1 11.37 11.80 -22.27
N ALA A 2 10.63 11.63 -21.17
CA ALA A 2 11.18 11.84 -19.83
C ALA A 2 12.15 10.69 -19.48
N PRO A 3 13.26 10.95 -18.78
CA PRO A 3 14.20 9.91 -18.41
C PRO A 3 13.57 8.96 -17.38
N LEU A 4 13.75 7.65 -17.60
CA LEU A 4 13.37 6.61 -16.65
C LEU A 4 14.38 6.59 -15.50
N ILE A 5 13.92 6.87 -14.28
CA ILE A 5 14.78 6.92 -13.08
C ILE A 5 14.51 5.68 -12.24
N GLN A 6 15.45 4.75 -12.23
CA GLN A 6 15.40 3.60 -11.31
C GLN A 6 15.83 4.04 -9.91
N LEU A 7 14.92 3.96 -8.94
CA LEU A 7 15.27 3.99 -7.54
C LEU A 7 15.84 2.63 -7.15
N ALA A 8 17.14 2.61 -6.91
CA ALA A 8 17.83 1.47 -6.34
C ALA A 8 18.20 1.79 -4.88
N SER A 9 18.25 0.74 -4.03
CA SER A 9 18.86 0.88 -2.71
C SER A 9 20.32 1.28 -2.90
N MET A 10 20.77 2.35 -2.23
CA MET A 10 22.17 2.76 -2.21
C MET A 10 22.85 2.13 -0.99
N PRO A 11 23.46 0.93 -1.10
CA PRO A 11 24.03 0.23 0.06
C PRO A 11 25.11 1.04 0.77
N GLN A 12 25.84 1.89 0.03
CA GLN A 12 26.84 2.81 0.55
C GLN A 12 26.29 3.90 1.49
N LEU A 13 24.96 4.14 1.49
CA LEU A 13 24.27 5.07 2.39
C LEU A 13 23.36 4.32 3.39
N ALA A 14 23.52 3.01 3.57
CA ALA A 14 22.64 2.21 4.41
C ALA A 14 22.59 2.67 5.89
N GLU A 15 23.66 3.29 6.38
CA GLU A 15 23.79 3.81 7.76
C GLU A 15 23.65 5.35 7.83
N ALA A 16 23.21 5.98 6.74
CA ALA A 16 22.96 7.42 6.69
C ALA A 16 21.68 7.75 7.47
N ILE A 17 21.76 8.76 8.33
CA ILE A 17 20.64 9.19 9.19
C ILE A 17 20.18 10.59 8.78
N SER A 18 21.12 11.44 8.37
CA SER A 18 20.86 12.82 7.98
C SER A 18 21.39 13.11 6.58
N ARG A 19 20.98 14.25 6.01
CA ARG A 19 21.38 14.65 4.66
C ARG A 19 22.88 14.87 4.53
N GLU A 20 23.56 15.24 5.61
CA GLU A 20 25.00 15.49 5.63
C GLU A 20 25.84 14.19 5.52
N ASP A 21 25.20 13.04 5.71
CA ASP A 21 25.81 11.72 5.51
C ASP A 21 25.77 11.27 4.04
N ASP A 22 24.96 11.93 3.20
CA ASP A 22 24.97 11.70 1.76
C ASP A 22 26.15 12.42 1.10
N TRP A 23 27.13 11.63 0.69
CA TRP A 23 28.35 12.12 0.05
C TRP A 23 28.33 11.98 -1.48
N THR A 24 27.28 11.39 -2.07
CA THR A 24 27.23 10.96 -3.49
C THR A 24 27.14 12.10 -4.50
N GLY A 25 26.92 13.34 -4.06
CA GLY A 25 26.93 14.57 -4.87
C GLY A 25 27.97 15.62 -4.46
N THR A 26 28.80 15.36 -3.45
CA THR A 26 29.77 16.35 -2.94
C THR A 26 31.01 16.43 -3.83
N LYS A 27 31.46 17.64 -4.20
CA LYS A 27 32.73 17.86 -4.95
C LYS A 27 33.94 18.04 -4.02
N ASP A 28 33.71 18.44 -2.77
CA ASP A 28 34.73 18.62 -1.74
C ASP A 28 35.17 17.27 -1.13
N GLY A 29 36.47 16.96 -1.27
CA GLY A 29 37.06 15.72 -0.77
C GLY A 29 37.06 15.59 0.75
N ALA A 30 37.19 16.70 1.49
CA ALA A 30 37.22 16.67 2.95
C ALA A 30 35.83 16.36 3.53
N VAL A 31 34.78 16.95 2.97
CA VAL A 31 33.38 16.69 3.35
C VAL A 31 33.01 15.23 3.05
N ARG A 32 33.36 14.74 1.85
CA ARG A 32 33.15 13.34 1.46
C ARG A 32 33.78 12.37 2.45
N ARG A 33 35.05 12.60 2.81
CA ARG A 33 35.77 11.71 3.72
C ARG A 33 35.18 11.72 5.14
N ARG A 34 34.76 12.88 5.64
CA ARG A 34 34.08 12.98 6.95
C ARG A 34 32.78 12.18 6.96
N ALA A 35 31.94 12.30 5.93
CA ALA A 35 30.70 11.54 5.81
C ALA A 35 30.95 10.02 5.73
N GLN A 36 31.88 9.58 4.89
CA GLN A 36 32.27 8.16 4.81
C GLN A 36 32.79 7.61 6.15
N THR A 37 33.60 8.38 6.89
CA THR A 37 34.10 7.96 8.21
C THR A 37 32.97 7.81 9.22
N ARG A 38 31.96 8.69 9.21
CA ARG A 38 30.78 8.55 10.07
C ARG A 38 29.99 7.28 9.75
N LEU A 39 29.74 7.03 8.45
CA LEU A 39 29.05 5.83 7.98
C LEU A 39 29.81 4.55 8.37
N ASN A 40 31.12 4.49 8.14
CA ASN A 40 31.95 3.34 8.51
C ASN A 40 31.99 3.10 10.02
N THR A 41 32.06 4.17 10.81
CA THR A 41 32.02 4.08 12.29
C THR A 41 30.68 3.50 12.76
N ARG A 42 29.55 3.93 12.16
CA ARG A 42 28.22 3.41 12.49
C ARG A 42 28.06 1.96 12.04
N ALA A 43 28.47 1.63 10.82
CA ALA A 43 28.45 0.26 10.30
C ALA A 43 29.25 -0.69 11.21
N TYR A 44 30.42 -0.28 11.68
CA TYR A 44 31.24 -1.06 12.59
C TYR A 44 30.59 -1.28 13.96
N ARG A 45 29.91 -0.25 14.47
CA ARG A 45 29.18 -0.28 15.74
C ARG A 45 27.87 -1.08 15.69
N ASN A 46 27.36 -1.39 14.50
CA ASN A 46 26.10 -2.10 14.33
C ASN A 46 26.32 -3.64 14.41
N PRO A 47 25.98 -4.32 15.51
CA PRO A 47 26.19 -5.77 15.66
C PRO A 47 25.35 -6.60 14.66
N VAL A 48 24.32 -6.01 14.07
CA VAL A 48 23.48 -6.62 13.03
C VAL A 48 24.21 -6.74 11.69
N GLY A 49 25.16 -5.85 11.38
CA GLY A 49 25.94 -5.87 10.14
C GLY A 49 26.93 -7.03 10.05
N LYS A 50 27.58 -7.38 11.17
CA LYS A 50 28.54 -8.50 11.25
C LYS A 50 27.91 -9.86 10.93
N ARG A 51 26.62 -10.05 11.28
CA ARG A 51 25.88 -11.29 10.99
C ARG A 51 25.43 -11.38 9.52
N LYS A 52 25.18 -10.24 8.85
CA LYS A 52 24.79 -10.19 7.43
C LYS A 52 25.94 -10.50 6.47
N ALA A 53 27.15 -9.99 6.74
CA ALA A 53 28.33 -10.25 5.91
C ALA A 53 28.74 -11.75 5.88
N LEU A 54 28.41 -12.50 6.93
CA LEU A 54 28.61 -13.95 7.00
C LEU A 54 27.50 -14.73 6.24
N ALA A 55 26.29 -14.18 6.14
CA ALA A 55 25.17 -14.79 5.42
C ALA A 55 25.25 -14.56 3.90
N GLU A 56 25.66 -13.37 3.45
CA GLU A 56 25.87 -13.07 2.01
C GLU A 56 26.99 -13.91 1.39
N LYS A 57 27.97 -14.34 2.20
CA LYS A 57 29.04 -15.26 1.77
C LYS A 57 28.57 -16.71 1.56
N ALA A 58 27.39 -17.07 2.08
CA ALA A 58 26.79 -18.41 1.98
C ALA A 58 25.72 -18.53 0.87
N GLU A 59 25.13 -17.43 0.41
CA GLU A 59 24.12 -17.44 -0.67
C GLU A 59 24.74 -17.41 -2.09
N ALA A 60 26.03 -17.13 -2.23
CA ALA A 60 26.72 -17.08 -3.53
C ALA A 60 26.98 -18.45 -4.18
N SER A 61 26.56 -19.55 -3.57
CA SER A 61 26.91 -20.93 -4.00
C SER A 61 25.76 -21.77 -4.55
N SER A 62 24.56 -21.22 -4.78
CA SER A 62 23.47 -22.03 -5.38
C SER A 62 22.52 -21.23 -6.29
N ALA A 63 22.87 -21.13 -7.58
CA ALA A 63 21.90 -20.78 -8.61
C ALA A 63 22.32 -21.32 -9.98
N ALA A 64 21.89 -22.54 -10.31
CA ALA A 64 21.75 -22.98 -11.70
C ALA A 64 20.75 -24.14 -11.78
N THR A 65 19.68 -23.98 -12.56
CA THR A 65 19.20 -24.93 -13.58
C THR A 65 17.96 -24.32 -14.23
N GLY A 66 18.07 -24.01 -15.53
CA GLY A 66 16.96 -23.53 -16.36
C GLY A 66 16.16 -24.68 -16.95
N THR A 67 14.91 -24.43 -17.36
CA THR A 67 14.16 -25.36 -18.20
C THR A 67 13.29 -24.64 -19.23
N LEU A 68 13.43 -25.19 -20.43
CA LEU A 68 12.85 -25.02 -21.77
C LEU A 68 11.42 -24.44 -21.89
N ILE A 69 11.26 -23.49 -22.83
CA ILE A 69 10.03 -22.75 -23.15
C ILE A 69 9.31 -23.41 -24.35
N LYS A 70 7.99 -23.63 -24.21
CA LYS A 70 7.06 -23.87 -25.31
C LYS A 70 6.36 -22.56 -25.65
N SER A 71 6.24 -22.24 -26.94
CA SER A 71 5.75 -20.97 -27.45
C SER A 71 4.27 -20.75 -27.09
N GLU A 72 4.00 -19.82 -26.17
CA GLU A 72 2.67 -19.33 -25.81
C GLU A 72 2.56 -17.83 -26.09
N ALA A 73 1.34 -17.36 -26.34
CA ALA A 73 1.07 -15.94 -26.54
C ALA A 73 1.50 -15.12 -25.31
N LEU A 74 2.38 -14.16 -25.55
CA LEU A 74 2.97 -13.31 -24.54
C LEU A 74 2.11 -12.06 -24.33
N VAL A 75 1.88 -11.71 -23.07
CA VAL A 75 1.12 -10.52 -22.67
C VAL A 75 1.98 -9.71 -21.72
N GLU A 76 2.00 -8.39 -21.93
CA GLU A 76 2.61 -7.47 -20.97
C GLU A 76 1.74 -7.38 -19.72
N CYS A 77 2.31 -7.71 -18.57
CA CYS A 77 1.63 -7.58 -17.28
C CYS A 77 2.57 -7.05 -16.21
N TRP A 78 2.00 -6.33 -15.24
CA TRP A 78 2.75 -5.82 -14.10
C TRP A 78 3.13 -6.95 -13.13
N ASP A 79 4.42 -7.27 -13.00
CA ASP A 79 4.89 -8.22 -11.99
C ASP A 79 5.02 -7.52 -10.64
N ILE A 80 4.08 -7.80 -9.74
CA ILE A 80 4.05 -7.24 -8.38
C ILE A 80 5.32 -7.58 -7.58
N LYS A 81 5.93 -8.75 -7.81
CA LYS A 81 7.14 -9.18 -7.10
C LYS A 81 8.38 -8.43 -7.58
N GLN A 82 8.46 -8.13 -8.87
CA GLN A 82 9.61 -7.44 -9.47
C GLN A 82 9.40 -5.93 -9.62
N GLN A 83 8.17 -5.44 -9.44
CA GLN A 83 7.78 -4.05 -9.65
C GLN A 83 8.16 -3.52 -11.04
N SER A 84 7.97 -4.35 -12.06
CA SER A 84 8.30 -4.03 -13.45
C SER A 84 7.25 -4.61 -14.40
N VAL A 85 7.16 -4.01 -15.59
CA VAL A 85 6.41 -4.63 -16.70
C VAL A 85 7.21 -5.85 -17.15
N SER A 86 6.55 -7.00 -17.09
CA SER A 86 7.12 -8.28 -17.50
C SER A 86 6.27 -8.87 -18.61
N ILE A 87 6.92 -9.51 -19.56
CA ILE A 87 6.27 -10.20 -20.66
C ILE A 87 6.10 -11.65 -20.21
N VAL A 88 4.85 -12.06 -19.96
CA VAL A 88 4.53 -13.37 -19.36
C VAL A 88 3.56 -14.13 -20.27
N PRO A 89 3.65 -15.46 -20.36
CA PRO A 89 2.65 -16.25 -21.06
C PRO A 89 1.24 -16.04 -20.48
N ALA A 90 0.23 -15.91 -21.34
CA ALA A 90 -1.15 -15.64 -20.95
C ALA A 90 -1.72 -16.64 -19.92
N SER A 91 -1.25 -17.89 -19.96
CA SER A 91 -1.62 -18.96 -19.01
C SER A 91 -1.27 -18.65 -17.55
N ARG A 92 -0.25 -17.81 -17.30
CA ARG A 92 0.24 -17.46 -15.96
C ARG A 92 -0.41 -16.22 -15.34
N ILE A 93 -1.13 -15.41 -16.11
CA ILE A 93 -1.79 -14.19 -15.60
C ILE A 93 -2.76 -14.53 -14.45
N LYS A 94 -3.55 -15.60 -14.62
CA LYS A 94 -4.50 -16.08 -13.61
C LYS A 94 -3.85 -16.56 -12.31
N GLN A 95 -2.55 -16.88 -12.33
CA GLN A 95 -1.78 -17.27 -11.14
C GLN A 95 -1.12 -16.07 -10.45
N LEU A 96 -0.85 -15.00 -11.19
CA LEU A 96 -0.22 -13.78 -10.67
C LEU A 96 -1.25 -12.83 -10.06
N TYR A 97 -2.42 -12.69 -10.70
CA TYR A 97 -3.57 -11.98 -10.16
C TYR A 97 -4.51 -12.96 -9.48
N ASN A 98 -4.31 -13.15 -8.17
CA ASN A 98 -5.31 -13.79 -7.32
C ASN A 98 -5.91 -12.67 -6.45
N ALA A 99 -7.20 -12.39 -6.60
CA ALA A 99 -7.89 -11.33 -5.85
C ALA A 99 -7.83 -11.54 -4.32
N ARG A 100 -7.51 -12.76 -3.86
CA ARG A 100 -7.27 -13.08 -2.45
C ARG A 100 -5.89 -12.66 -1.94
N ASN A 101 -4.95 -12.29 -2.80
CA ASN A 101 -3.63 -11.83 -2.39
C ASN A 101 -3.62 -10.29 -2.27
N PRO A 102 -3.09 -9.73 -1.16
CA PRO A 102 -3.02 -8.29 -1.00
C PRO A 102 -2.14 -7.66 -2.10
N LEU A 103 -2.66 -6.61 -2.76
CA LEU A 103 -2.01 -5.87 -3.86
C LEU A 103 -0.61 -5.36 -3.47
N LEU A 104 -0.42 -5.07 -2.19
CA LEU A 104 0.88 -4.78 -1.60
C LEU A 104 1.18 -5.91 -0.60
N PRO A 105 2.10 -6.84 -0.90
CA PRO A 105 2.53 -7.79 0.11
C PRO A 105 3.14 -7.03 1.28
N ASP A 106 2.54 -7.15 2.47
CA ASP A 106 3.08 -6.68 3.75
C ASP A 106 4.27 -7.55 4.21
N LYS A 107 5.17 -7.81 3.28
CA LYS A 107 6.46 -8.35 3.61
C LYS A 107 7.42 -7.19 3.41
N ARG A 108 7.93 -6.68 4.53
CA ARG A 108 9.23 -6.01 4.64
C ARG A 108 10.34 -6.95 4.14
N ARG A 109 10.24 -7.44 2.90
CA ARG A 109 11.31 -8.13 2.22
C ARG A 109 12.39 -7.08 2.03
N LYS A 110 13.56 -7.34 2.62
CA LYS A 110 14.84 -6.68 2.36
C LYS A 110 15.27 -6.75 0.88
N GLY A 111 14.41 -7.19 -0.04
CA GLY A 111 14.67 -7.16 -1.47
C GLY A 111 14.55 -5.72 -1.95
N GLN A 112 15.57 -5.27 -2.67
CA GLN A 112 15.61 -3.96 -3.30
C GLN A 112 14.32 -3.75 -4.10
N ARG A 113 13.52 -2.74 -3.71
CA ARG A 113 12.37 -2.31 -4.51
C ARG A 113 12.95 -1.62 -5.73
N ASN A 114 12.98 -2.30 -6.87
CA ASN A 114 13.39 -1.72 -8.15
C ASN A 114 12.25 -0.84 -8.65
N LEU A 115 12.13 0.37 -8.10
CA LEU A 115 11.03 1.27 -8.42
C LEU A 115 11.48 2.23 -9.52
N VAL A 116 10.94 2.10 -10.73
CA VAL A 116 11.30 2.97 -11.87
C VAL A 116 10.27 4.09 -12.03
N PHE A 117 10.73 5.33 -12.11
CA PHE A 117 9.90 6.52 -12.33
C PHE A 117 9.96 7.01 -13.77
N PRO A 118 8.87 7.59 -14.31
CA PRO A 118 7.54 7.67 -13.70
C PRO A 118 6.91 6.28 -13.58
N LEU A 119 6.16 6.06 -12.50
CA LEU A 119 5.42 4.80 -12.31
C LEU A 119 4.44 4.60 -13.47
N CYS A 120 4.19 3.35 -13.86
CA CYS A 120 3.15 3.04 -14.85
C CYS A 120 1.81 3.65 -14.39
N PRO A 121 1.02 4.31 -15.26
CA PRO A 121 -0.28 4.85 -14.91
C PRO A 121 -1.22 3.86 -14.22
N ASP A 122 -1.08 2.56 -14.49
CA ASP A 122 -1.87 1.50 -13.83
C ASP A 122 -1.68 1.48 -12.29
N HIS A 123 -0.55 1.97 -11.77
CA HIS A 123 -0.35 2.14 -10.33
C HIS A 123 -1.26 3.19 -9.71
N LEU A 124 -1.72 4.15 -10.51
CA LEU A 124 -2.63 5.18 -10.03
C LEU A 124 -3.93 4.54 -9.55
N ILE A 125 -4.41 3.49 -10.25
CA ILE A 125 -5.61 2.74 -9.87
C ILE A 125 -5.39 2.09 -8.50
N THR A 126 -4.28 1.39 -8.31
CA THR A 126 -3.95 0.75 -7.01
C THR A 126 -3.77 1.78 -5.89
N LEU A 127 -3.13 2.92 -6.18
CA LEU A 127 -2.96 4.00 -5.20
C LEU A 127 -4.30 4.65 -4.84
N LEU A 128 -5.19 4.83 -5.81
CA LEU A 128 -6.53 5.33 -5.59
C LEU A 128 -7.31 4.37 -4.69
N GLN A 129 -7.33 3.07 -5.01
CA GLN A 129 -7.96 2.03 -4.20
C GLN A 129 -7.42 2.02 -2.77
N PHE A 130 -6.09 2.05 -2.60
CA PHE A 130 -5.47 2.11 -1.28
C PHE A 130 -5.86 3.37 -0.51
N ASN A 131 -5.88 4.53 -1.16
CA ASN A 131 -6.26 5.80 -0.53
C ASN A 131 -7.73 5.79 -0.12
N VAL A 132 -8.62 5.26 -0.95
CA VAL A 132 -10.05 5.12 -0.65
C VAL A 132 -10.25 4.17 0.53
N LEU A 133 -9.68 2.97 0.50
CA LEU A 133 -9.78 2.00 1.60
C LEU A 133 -9.26 2.56 2.92
N ARG A 134 -8.09 3.23 2.88
CA ARG A 134 -7.52 3.88 4.06
C ARG A 134 -8.40 5.00 4.58
N ALA A 135 -9.01 5.81 3.70
CA ALA A 135 -9.92 6.87 4.09
C ALA A 135 -11.21 6.32 4.73
N LEU A 136 -11.82 5.29 4.14
CA LEU A 136 -13.00 4.63 4.68
C LEU A 136 -12.73 4.01 6.05
N ALA A 137 -11.56 3.37 6.24
CA ALA A 137 -11.16 2.84 7.55
C ALA A 137 -11.06 3.96 8.61
N VAL A 138 -10.50 5.12 8.27
CA VAL A 138 -10.47 6.27 9.18
C VAL A 138 -11.87 6.78 9.47
N ASN A 139 -12.72 6.94 8.45
CA ASN A 139 -14.11 7.37 8.64
C ASN A 139 -14.86 6.42 9.59
N ARG A 140 -14.69 5.10 9.42
CA ARG A 140 -15.24 4.06 10.31
C ARG A 140 -14.83 4.28 11.77
N THR A 141 -13.55 4.59 12.01
CA THR A 141 -13.07 4.85 13.39
C THR A 141 -13.67 6.12 13.98
N LEU A 142 -13.94 7.16 13.18
CA LEU A 142 -14.55 8.39 13.65
C LEU A 142 -16.02 8.18 14.07
N ILE A 143 -16.77 7.42 13.27
CA ILE A 143 -18.20 7.17 13.52
C ILE A 143 -18.46 6.08 14.55
N SER A 144 -17.48 5.20 14.82
CA SER A 144 -17.63 4.08 15.78
C SER A 144 -18.02 4.53 17.19
N GLY A 145 -17.74 5.77 17.58
CA GLY A 145 -18.15 6.33 18.89
C GLY A 145 -19.63 6.75 18.95
N ILE A 146 -20.35 6.72 17.83
CA ILE A 146 -21.75 7.17 17.69
C ILE A 146 -22.66 6.00 17.34
N LEU A 147 -22.11 4.99 16.67
CA LEU A 147 -22.82 3.77 16.34
C LEU A 147 -23.10 2.96 17.60
N VAL A 148 -24.34 2.51 17.73
CA VAL A 148 -24.81 1.70 18.86
C VAL A 148 -24.23 0.28 18.79
N THR A 149 -23.88 -0.15 17.60
CA THR A 149 -23.43 -1.50 17.28
C THR A 149 -21.97 -1.49 16.79
N PRO A 150 -21.14 -2.45 17.25
CA PRO A 150 -19.80 -2.61 16.73
C PRO A 150 -19.85 -2.85 15.24
N LEU A 151 -19.15 -2.03 14.47
CA LEU A 151 -18.97 -2.32 13.06
C LEU A 151 -17.89 -3.42 12.94
N ASP A 152 -18.27 -4.68 13.09
CA ASP A 152 -17.44 -5.82 12.69
C ASP A 152 -17.70 -6.14 11.21
N CYS A 153 -16.69 -6.67 10.52
CA CYS A 153 -16.80 -6.93 9.07
C CYS A 153 -17.63 -8.17 8.72
N ASP A 154 -18.01 -8.97 9.73
CA ASP A 154 -18.65 -10.28 9.53
C ASP A 154 -20.14 -10.28 9.89
N GLU A 155 -20.69 -9.14 10.35
CA GLU A 155 -22.10 -9.04 10.74
C GLU A 155 -22.80 -7.89 9.99
N GLU A 156 -23.83 -8.25 9.22
CA GLU A 156 -24.80 -7.31 8.64
C GLU A 156 -25.62 -6.70 9.76
N ILE A 157 -25.20 -5.52 10.20
CA ILE A 157 -25.87 -4.81 11.28
C ILE A 157 -26.71 -3.70 10.68
N ILE A 158 -28.03 -3.92 10.73
CA ILE A 158 -29.03 -2.92 10.40
C ILE A 158 -29.27 -2.07 11.65
N HIS A 159 -29.00 -0.76 11.57
CA HIS A 159 -29.20 0.16 12.69
C HIS A 159 -29.81 1.51 12.27
N VAL A 160 -30.22 2.25 13.28
CA VAL A 160 -30.56 3.68 13.18
C VAL A 160 -29.51 4.45 13.96
N ILE A 161 -28.99 5.54 13.40
CA ILE A 161 -27.87 6.28 14.00
C ILE A 161 -28.42 7.49 14.74
N PRO A 162 -28.14 7.63 16.05
CA PRO A 162 -28.50 8.85 16.76
C PRO A 162 -27.63 10.02 16.34
N TYR A 163 -28.15 11.24 16.44
CA TYR A 163 -27.32 12.42 16.28
C TYR A 163 -26.26 12.49 17.40
N PRO A 164 -24.97 12.74 17.09
CA PRO A 164 -23.91 12.74 18.09
C PRO A 164 -24.09 13.86 19.13
N THR A 165 -23.77 13.55 20.39
CA THR A 165 -23.74 14.55 21.49
C THR A 165 -22.69 15.63 21.27
N LYS A 166 -21.61 15.31 20.52
CA LYS A 166 -20.49 16.20 20.21
C LYS A 166 -20.24 16.24 18.69
N PRO A 167 -21.12 16.90 17.91
CA PRO A 167 -21.02 16.95 16.45
C PRO A 167 -19.72 17.61 15.95
N GLU A 168 -19.10 18.49 16.75
CA GLU A 168 -17.85 19.18 16.44
C GLU A 168 -16.63 18.25 16.28
N LEU A 169 -16.71 17.01 16.78
CA LEU A 169 -15.65 16.01 16.63
C LEU A 169 -15.69 15.30 15.28
N LEU A 170 -16.76 15.47 14.52
CA LEU A 170 -16.93 14.88 13.20
C LEU A 170 -16.82 15.92 12.08
N PRO A 171 -16.23 15.54 10.94
CA PRO A 171 -16.42 16.27 9.70
C PRO A 171 -17.91 16.35 9.36
N SER A 172 -18.36 17.52 8.86
CA SER A 172 -19.76 17.73 8.46
C SER A 172 -20.28 16.69 7.47
N ALA A 173 -19.41 16.20 6.57
CA ALA A 173 -19.75 15.17 5.60
C ALA A 173 -20.09 13.79 6.20
N LEU A 174 -19.66 13.52 7.44
CA LEU A 174 -19.91 12.27 8.17
C LEU A 174 -21.00 12.42 9.25
N LEU A 175 -21.56 13.61 9.45
CA LEU A 175 -22.68 13.77 10.37
C LEU A 175 -23.89 12.95 9.89
N PRO A 176 -24.66 12.32 10.81
CA PRO A 176 -25.84 11.54 10.44
C PRO A 176 -26.90 12.40 9.75
N THR A 177 -27.41 11.93 8.62
CA THR A 177 -28.53 12.59 7.94
C THR A 177 -29.85 12.36 8.68
N PRO A 178 -30.90 13.16 8.41
CA PRO A 178 -32.23 12.88 8.96
C PRO A 178 -32.76 11.50 8.55
N LEU A 179 -32.44 11.04 7.33
CA LEU A 179 -32.87 9.73 6.86
C LEU A 179 -32.20 8.61 7.66
N GLN A 180 -30.89 8.72 7.91
CA GLN A 180 -30.12 7.78 8.73
C GLN A 180 -30.59 7.71 10.20
N GLN A 181 -31.17 8.80 10.70
CA GLN A 181 -31.76 8.88 12.04
C GLN A 181 -33.17 8.27 12.15
N MET A 182 -33.80 7.95 11.02
CA MET A 182 -35.19 7.46 11.00
C MET A 182 -35.33 6.07 10.36
N VAL A 183 -34.45 5.71 9.44
CA VAL A 183 -34.55 4.50 8.63
C VAL A 183 -33.43 3.52 9.02
N PRO A 184 -33.78 2.28 9.42
CA PRO A 184 -32.79 1.24 9.64
C PRO A 184 -32.03 0.93 8.33
N HIS A 185 -30.70 0.86 8.40
CA HIS A 185 -29.83 0.64 7.24
C HIS A 185 -28.51 -0.03 7.64
N ASP A 186 -27.78 -0.56 6.66
CA ASP A 186 -26.51 -1.22 6.89
C ASP A 186 -25.40 -0.26 7.29
N GLY A 187 -24.67 -0.61 8.34
CA GLY A 187 -23.62 0.24 8.90
C GLY A 187 -22.44 0.53 7.98
N TRP A 188 -22.28 -0.18 6.86
CA TRP A 188 -21.23 0.12 5.89
C TRP A 188 -21.50 1.43 5.13
N ILE A 189 -22.78 1.80 4.96
CA ILE A 189 -23.21 3.03 4.27
C ILE A 189 -22.65 4.27 5.00
N ASP A 190 -22.47 4.20 6.32
CA ASP A 190 -22.04 5.34 7.13
C ASP A 190 -20.59 5.77 6.92
N MET A 191 -19.79 4.90 6.32
CA MET A 191 -18.39 5.20 6.04
C MET A 191 -18.21 6.20 4.89
N PHE A 192 -19.24 6.39 4.06
CA PHE A 192 -19.19 7.27 2.89
C PHE A 192 -19.24 8.74 3.28
N PRO A 193 -18.22 9.56 2.94
CA PRO A 193 -18.18 10.97 3.28
C PRO A 193 -19.00 11.83 2.29
N CYS A 194 -20.23 11.40 1.98
CA CYS A 194 -21.18 12.12 1.14
C CYS A 194 -22.62 11.85 1.63
N PRO A 195 -23.25 12.83 2.31
CA PRO A 195 -24.61 12.69 2.84
C PRO A 195 -25.64 12.26 1.79
N GLU A 196 -25.58 12.86 0.60
CA GLU A 196 -26.55 12.60 -0.47
C GLU A 196 -26.40 11.19 -1.05
N ALA A 197 -25.16 10.67 -1.14
CA ALA A 197 -24.92 9.32 -1.60
C ALA A 197 -25.48 8.30 -0.59
N ARG A 198 -25.25 8.52 0.70
CA ARG A 198 -25.79 7.67 1.78
C ARG A 198 -27.32 7.62 1.73
N ASP A 199 -27.98 8.77 1.63
CA ASP A 199 -29.44 8.83 1.55
C ASP A 199 -30.01 8.12 0.32
N ARG A 200 -29.30 8.16 -0.81
CA ARG A 200 -29.69 7.43 -2.02
C ARG A 200 -29.55 5.93 -1.84
N LEU A 201 -28.45 5.46 -1.26
CA LEU A 201 -28.22 4.04 -0.98
C LEU A 201 -29.32 3.49 -0.05
N ILE A 202 -29.64 4.22 1.02
CA ILE A 202 -30.72 3.84 1.96
C ILE A 202 -32.07 3.74 1.26
N ARG A 203 -32.39 4.67 0.34
CA ARG A 203 -33.66 4.62 -0.42
C ARG A 203 -33.70 3.51 -1.46
N ALA A 204 -32.54 3.17 -2.02
CA ALA A 204 -32.39 2.13 -3.03
C ALA A 204 -32.21 0.73 -2.41
N ALA A 205 -32.17 0.61 -1.08
CA ALA A 205 -32.01 -0.66 -0.39
C ALA A 205 -33.02 -1.70 -0.92
N GLY A 206 -32.52 -2.90 -1.25
CA GLY A 206 -33.30 -4.00 -1.84
C GLY A 206 -33.60 -3.87 -3.34
N THR A 207 -33.11 -2.83 -4.03
CA THR A 207 -33.20 -2.70 -5.49
C THR A 207 -31.94 -3.13 -6.24
N PHE A 208 -30.87 -3.41 -5.50
CA PHE A 208 -29.57 -3.82 -6.01
C PHE A 208 -28.99 -4.93 -5.13
N ASP A 209 -28.09 -5.73 -5.71
CA ASP A 209 -27.33 -6.73 -4.98
C ASP A 209 -26.09 -6.06 -4.38
N GLU A 210 -25.97 -6.11 -3.06
CA GLU A 210 -24.85 -5.56 -2.29
C GLU A 210 -23.53 -6.29 -2.60
N ASP A 211 -23.59 -7.58 -2.93
CA ASP A 211 -22.40 -8.39 -3.25
C ASP A 211 -21.84 -8.12 -4.66
N GLU A 212 -22.61 -7.47 -5.54
CA GLU A 212 -22.20 -7.11 -6.91
C GLU A 212 -21.62 -5.70 -7.04
N LEU A 213 -21.50 -4.95 -5.93
CA LEU A 213 -21.08 -3.53 -5.88
C LEU A 213 -19.56 -3.28 -5.84
#